data_AF-A0A7J5E650-F1
#
_entry.id   AF-A0A7J5E650-F1
#
_cell.length_a   1.000
_cell.length_b   1.000
_cell.length_c   1.000
_cell.angle_alpha   90.00
_cell.angle_beta   90.00
_cell.angle_gamma   90.00
#
_symmetry.space_group_name_H-M   'P 1'
#
loop_
_entity.id
_entity.type
_entity.pdbx_description
1 polymer ?
#
loop_
_entity_poly.entity_id
_entity_poly.type
_entity_poly.pdbx_seq_one_letter_code
_entity_poly.pdbx_strand_id
1 'polypeptide(L)'
;METEILARIQFAFTIMFHYIYPPLSIGLGVILVIMEGMYLKTGNKLYERMTKFWVKIFTLTFALGVATGIVMEFEFGTNWSTYSRYVGDVFGSALAAEGIFAFFLESGFLAILVFGWDKVSSKVHFFSTVMVSLGSMMSAVWIVVANSWQQTPAGYHVVGEGINARAEITDFWAMVFNPSSVDRLSHT
;
A
#
# COMPACT_ATOMS: atom_id res chain seq x y z
N MET A 1 -32.31 9.02 -2.96
CA MET A 1 -31.14 8.70 -2.10
C MET A 1 -30.33 9.98 -1.98
N GLU A 2 -29.94 10.36 -0.77
CA GLU A 2 -29.15 11.58 -0.56
C GLU A 2 -27.74 11.43 -1.16
N THR A 3 -27.14 12.53 -1.62
CA THR A 3 -25.82 12.52 -2.29
C THR A 3 -24.73 11.94 -1.39
N GLU A 4 -24.81 12.18 -0.09
CA GLU A 4 -23.91 11.60 0.90
C GLU A 4 -23.96 10.07 0.92
N ILE A 5 -25.16 9.49 0.90
CA ILE A 5 -25.34 8.04 0.92
C ILE A 5 -24.77 7.41 -0.36
N LEU A 6 -24.97 8.06 -1.51
CA LEU A 6 -24.40 7.63 -2.77
C LEU A 6 -22.86 7.64 -2.74
N ALA A 7 -22.25 8.70 -2.20
CA ALA A 7 -20.80 8.78 -2.03
C ALA A 7 -20.25 7.68 -1.11
N ARG A 8 -20.96 7.37 -0.01
CA ARG A 8 -20.60 6.26 0.90
C ARG A 8 -20.69 4.89 0.21
N ILE A 9 -21.75 4.64 -0.56
CA ILE A 9 -21.93 3.38 -1.29
C ILE A 9 -20.87 3.21 -2.37
N GLN A 10 -20.58 4.28 -3.12
CA GLN A 10 -19.53 4.26 -4.14
C GLN A 10 -18.18 3.93 -3.51
N PHE A 11 -17.77 4.67 -2.47
CA PHE A 11 -16.50 4.44 -1.80
C PHE A 11 -16.42 3.04 -1.19
N ALA A 12 -17.52 2.54 -0.59
CA ALA A 12 -17.58 1.18 -0.07
C ALA A 12 -17.36 0.13 -1.16
N PHE A 13 -17.98 0.28 -2.33
CA PHE A 13 -17.77 -0.63 -3.44
C PHE A 13 -16.31 -0.62 -3.93
N THR A 14 -15.76 0.58 -4.15
CA THR A 14 -14.37 0.77 -4.61
C THR A 14 -13.38 0.15 -3.64
N ILE A 15 -13.49 0.43 -2.34
CA ILE A 15 -12.54 -0.08 -1.33
C ILE A 15 -12.68 -1.59 -1.12
N MET A 16 -13.90 -2.14 -1.09
CA MET A 16 -14.11 -3.60 -0.97
C MET A 16 -13.49 -4.34 -2.14
N PHE A 17 -13.63 -3.81 -3.36
CA PHE A 17 -13.04 -4.42 -4.55
C PHE A 17 -11.52 -4.28 -4.54
N HIS A 18 -11.00 -3.09 -4.21
CA HIS A 18 -9.56 -2.87 -4.12
C HIS A 18 -8.90 -3.79 -3.08
N TYR A 19 -9.49 -3.94 -1.89
CA TYR A 19 -8.90 -4.68 -0.77
C TYR A 19 -8.70 -6.18 -1.03
N ILE A 20 -9.24 -6.72 -2.12
CA ILE A 20 -8.94 -8.10 -2.56
C ILE A 20 -7.46 -8.24 -2.96
N TYR A 21 -6.87 -7.20 -3.54
CA TYR A 21 -5.56 -7.28 -4.20
C TYR A 21 -4.37 -7.04 -3.26
N PRO A 22 -4.32 -5.99 -2.41
CA PRO A 22 -3.19 -5.75 -1.50
C PRO A 22 -2.79 -6.93 -0.61
N PRO A 23 -3.70 -7.62 0.13
CA PRO A 23 -3.30 -8.73 0.98
C PRO A 23 -2.76 -9.92 0.16
N LEU A 24 -3.31 -10.15 -1.04
CA LEU A 24 -2.79 -11.17 -1.95
C LEU A 24 -1.39 -10.81 -2.46
N SER A 25 -1.15 -9.55 -2.85
CA SER A 25 0.17 -9.08 -3.29
C SER A 25 1.20 -9.20 -2.17
N ILE A 26 0.88 -8.75 -0.96
CA ILE A 26 1.78 -8.81 0.20
C ILE A 26 2.12 -10.27 0.52
N GLY A 27 1.11 -11.13 0.65
CA GLY A 27 1.30 -12.55 0.95
C GLY A 27 2.10 -13.28 -0.13
N LEU A 28 1.77 -13.07 -1.41
CA LEU A 28 2.50 -13.66 -2.53
C LEU A 28 3.94 -13.14 -2.60
N GLY A 29 4.19 -11.86 -2.32
CA GLY A 29 5.54 -11.29 -2.26
C GLY A 29 6.44 -12.03 -1.28
N VAL A 30 5.93 -12.29 -0.06
CA VAL A 30 6.67 -13.07 0.95
C VAL A 30 6.93 -14.50 0.48
N ILE A 31 5.92 -15.16 -0.11
CA ILE A 31 6.08 -16.52 -0.65
C ILE A 31 7.13 -16.54 -1.76
N LEU A 32 7.15 -15.54 -2.67
CA LEU A 32 8.14 -15.42 -3.73
C LEU A 32 9.55 -15.28 -3.18
N VAL A 33 9.76 -14.44 -2.16
CA VAL A 33 11.05 -14.31 -1.47
C VAL A 33 11.49 -15.66 -0.88
N ILE A 34 10.58 -16.39 -0.23
CA ILE A 34 10.89 -17.70 0.35
C ILE A 34 11.27 -18.72 -0.73
N MET A 35 10.47 -18.82 -1.80
CA MET A 35 10.70 -19.79 -2.88
C MET A 35 11.98 -19.50 -3.65
N GLU A 36 12.23 -18.25 -4.02
CA GLU A 36 13.44 -17.89 -4.74
C GLU A 36 14.68 -18.02 -3.85
N GLY A 37 14.59 -17.65 -2.57
CA GLY A 37 15.65 -17.88 -1.59
C GLY A 37 15.98 -19.37 -1.44
N MET A 38 14.98 -20.25 -1.41
CA MET A 38 15.20 -21.69 -1.41
C MET A 38 15.82 -22.19 -2.72
N TYR A 39 15.43 -21.64 -3.87
CA TYR A 39 16.07 -21.95 -5.15
C TYR A 39 17.55 -21.58 -5.12
N LEU A 40 17.91 -20.37 -4.66
CA LEU A 40 19.31 -19.94 -4.55
C LEU A 40 20.12 -20.79 -3.57
N LYS A 41 19.52 -21.19 -2.45
CA LYS A 41 20.19 -22.00 -1.42
C LYS A 41 20.40 -23.45 -1.85
N THR A 42 19.43 -24.04 -2.54
CA THR A 42 19.40 -25.50 -2.80
C THR A 42 19.73 -25.88 -4.24
N GLY A 43 19.60 -24.95 -5.19
CA GLY A 43 19.66 -25.24 -6.63
C GLY A 43 18.48 -26.07 -7.15
N ASN A 44 17.48 -26.37 -6.32
CA ASN A 44 16.36 -27.24 -6.72
C ASN A 44 15.44 -26.52 -7.71
N LYS A 45 15.38 -27.05 -8.94
CA LYS A 45 14.58 -26.54 -10.06
C LYS A 45 13.07 -26.57 -9.83
N LEU A 46 12.57 -27.28 -8.82
CA LEU A 46 11.19 -27.18 -8.39
C LEU A 46 10.86 -25.76 -7.90
N TYR A 47 11.69 -25.18 -7.03
CA TYR A 47 11.47 -23.84 -6.50
C TYR A 47 11.58 -22.75 -7.56
N GLU A 48 12.46 -22.91 -8.55
CA GLU A 48 12.49 -22.03 -9.73
C GLU A 48 11.15 -22.06 -10.49
N ARG A 49 10.62 -23.26 -10.78
CA ARG A 49 9.35 -23.40 -11.50
C ARG A 49 8.18 -22.81 -10.71
N MET A 50 8.15 -23.03 -9.40
CA MET A 50 7.15 -22.45 -8.50
C MET A 50 7.24 -20.93 -8.50
N THR A 51 8.45 -20.36 -8.35
CA THR A 51 8.67 -18.90 -8.37
C THR A 51 8.17 -18.30 -9.68
N LYS A 52 8.59 -18.83 -10.84
CA LYS A 52 8.13 -18.35 -12.17
C LYS A 52 6.61 -18.43 -12.35
N PHE A 53 5.97 -19.46 -11.79
CA PHE A 53 4.51 -19.59 -11.84
C PHE A 53 3.84 -18.50 -11.01
N TRP A 54 4.26 -18.36 -9.74
CA TRP A 54 3.65 -17.41 -8.82
C TRP A 54 3.94 -15.95 -9.18
N VAL A 55 5.07 -15.64 -9.82
CA VAL A 55 5.36 -14.29 -10.36
C VAL A 55 4.28 -13.85 -11.34
N LYS A 56 3.77 -14.75 -12.18
CA LYS A 56 2.70 -14.41 -13.15
C LYS A 56 1.40 -14.02 -12.45
N ILE A 57 1.01 -14.79 -11.43
CA ILE A 57 -0.19 -14.50 -10.64
C ILE A 57 -0.01 -13.21 -9.83
N PHE A 58 1.13 -13.06 -9.15
CA PHE A 58 1.49 -11.84 -8.45
C PHE A 58 1.39 -10.62 -9.36
N THR A 59 1.96 -10.68 -10.57
CA THR A 59 1.92 -9.56 -11.53
C THR A 59 0.50 -9.16 -11.91
N LEU A 60 -0.38 -10.14 -12.15
CA LEU A 60 -1.78 -9.87 -12.47
C LEU A 60 -2.51 -9.21 -11.28
N THR A 61 -2.37 -9.80 -10.09
CA THR A 61 -2.97 -9.28 -8.84
C THR A 61 -2.47 -7.87 -8.55
N PHE A 62 -1.17 -7.65 -8.67
CA PHE A 62 -0.53 -6.37 -8.45
C PHE A 62 -1.04 -5.31 -9.43
N ALA A 63 -1.12 -5.62 -10.72
CA ALA A 63 -1.64 -4.70 -11.74
C ALA A 63 -3.09 -4.28 -11.46
N LEU A 64 -3.94 -5.21 -11.05
CA LEU A 64 -5.32 -4.91 -10.65
C LEU A 64 -5.38 -4.08 -9.36
N GLY A 65 -4.50 -4.37 -8.40
CA GLY A 65 -4.34 -3.58 -7.18
C GLY A 65 -3.98 -2.13 -7.49
N VAL A 66 -2.97 -1.89 -8.33
CA VAL A 66 -2.59 -0.54 -8.76
C VAL A 66 -3.74 0.18 -9.46
N ALA A 67 -4.39 -0.47 -10.43
CA ALA A 67 -5.49 0.14 -11.18
C ALA A 67 -6.66 0.56 -10.27
N THR A 68 -7.01 -0.29 -9.30
CA THR A 68 -8.10 -0.01 -8.35
C THR A 68 -7.68 0.99 -7.27
N GLY A 69 -6.41 1.00 -6.88
CA GLY A 69 -5.86 1.95 -5.91
C GLY A 69 -5.88 3.39 -6.44
N ILE A 70 -5.52 3.58 -7.71
CA ILE A 70 -5.61 4.89 -8.38
C ILE A 70 -7.04 5.45 -8.31
N VAL A 71 -8.05 4.62 -8.57
CA VAL A 71 -9.46 5.04 -8.48
C VAL A 71 -9.80 5.48 -7.05
N MET A 72 -9.40 4.70 -6.04
CA MET A 72 -9.62 5.04 -4.63
C MET A 72 -8.93 6.35 -4.22
N GLU A 73 -7.68 6.56 -4.64
CA GLU A 73 -6.92 7.76 -4.32
C GLU A 73 -7.65 9.02 -4.83
N PHE A 74 -8.15 8.99 -6.06
CA PHE A 74 -8.91 10.10 -6.63
C PHE A 74 -10.30 10.28 -6.01
N GLU A 75 -10.92 9.24 -5.46
CA GLU A 75 -12.21 9.36 -4.76
C GLU A 75 -12.13 10.25 -3.51
N PHE A 76 -10.99 10.29 -2.82
CA PHE A 76 -10.79 11.24 -1.71
C PHE A 76 -10.90 12.69 -2.19
N GLY A 77 -10.44 13.00 -3.39
CA GLY A 77 -10.51 14.35 -3.96
C GLY A 77 -11.89 14.71 -4.53
N THR A 78 -12.49 13.80 -5.29
CA THR A 78 -13.73 14.06 -6.04
C THR A 78 -14.97 14.04 -5.16
N ASN A 79 -15.12 13.01 -4.31
CA ASN A 79 -16.32 12.79 -3.50
C ASN A 79 -16.17 13.29 -2.06
N TRP A 80 -14.92 13.49 -1.58
CA TRP A 80 -14.62 13.82 -0.19
C TRP A 80 -13.77 15.10 -0.05
N SER A 81 -14.05 16.12 -0.87
CA SER A 81 -13.23 17.35 -0.96
C SER A 81 -13.12 18.14 0.36
N THR A 82 -14.18 18.20 1.18
CA THR A 82 -14.11 18.85 2.50
C THR A 82 -13.26 18.03 3.48
N TYR A 83 -13.36 16.71 3.45
CA TYR A 83 -12.49 15.82 4.23
C TYR A 83 -11.02 16.01 3.81
N SER A 84 -10.74 15.98 2.51
CA SER A 84 -9.38 16.16 1.97
C SER A 84 -8.76 17.51 2.34
N ARG A 85 -9.55 18.58 2.43
CA ARG A 85 -9.09 19.88 2.96
C ARG A 85 -8.86 19.85 4.46
N TYR A 86 -9.75 19.17 5.21
CA TYR A 86 -9.68 19.12 6.66
C TYR A 86 -8.45 18.32 7.13
N VAL A 87 -8.20 17.13 6.57
CA VAL A 87 -7.09 16.25 7.00
C VAL A 87 -5.88 16.28 6.07
N GLY A 88 -5.81 17.23 5.14
CA GLY A 88 -4.82 17.20 4.06
C GLY A 88 -3.38 17.13 4.53
N ASP A 89 -3.04 17.80 5.63
CA ASP A 89 -1.69 17.75 6.22
C ASP A 89 -1.35 16.36 6.77
N VAL A 90 -2.33 15.73 7.45
CA VAL A 90 -2.18 14.38 8.01
C VAL A 90 -2.18 13.31 6.93
N PHE A 91 -3.29 13.21 6.18
CA PHE A 91 -3.50 12.16 5.20
C PHE A 91 -2.55 12.32 4.01
N GLY A 92 -2.31 13.55 3.56
CA GLY A 92 -1.38 13.85 2.48
C GLY A 92 0.06 13.48 2.82
N SER A 93 0.52 13.68 4.07
CA SER A 93 1.86 13.26 4.48
C SER A 93 2.04 11.74 4.43
N ALA A 94 1.02 10.97 4.84
CA ALA A 94 1.05 9.51 4.78
C ALA A 94 1.02 8.98 3.33
N LEU A 95 0.16 9.55 2.47
CA LEU A 95 0.12 9.18 1.04
C LEU A 95 1.42 9.56 0.31
N ALA A 96 2.01 10.71 0.63
CA ALA A 96 3.30 11.09 0.07
C ALA A 96 4.41 10.12 0.50
N ALA A 97 4.42 9.69 1.75
CA ALA A 97 5.35 8.69 2.25
C ALA A 97 5.16 7.33 1.55
N GLU A 98 3.92 6.90 1.33
CA GLU A 98 3.60 5.72 0.52
C GLU A 98 4.20 5.81 -0.89
N GLY A 99 3.96 6.92 -1.59
CA GLY A 99 4.48 7.12 -2.95
C GLY A 99 6.01 7.09 -3.03
N ILE A 100 6.70 7.69 -2.06
CA ILE A 100 8.17 7.77 -2.04
C ILE A 100 8.80 6.43 -1.67
N PHE A 101 8.31 5.76 -0.63
CA PHE A 101 8.96 4.56 -0.09
C PHE A 101 8.44 3.27 -0.71
N ALA A 102 7.12 3.15 -0.91
CA ALA A 102 6.52 1.92 -1.39
C ALA A 102 6.48 1.86 -2.91
N PHE A 103 5.83 2.83 -3.56
CA PHE A 103 5.67 2.79 -5.03
C PHE A 103 7.00 2.89 -5.77
N PHE A 104 7.98 3.62 -5.24
CA PHE A 104 9.32 3.64 -5.84
C PHE A 104 9.97 2.25 -5.83
N LEU A 105 9.93 1.54 -4.68
CA LEU A 105 10.49 0.19 -4.58
C LEU A 105 9.73 -0.78 -5.48
N GLU A 106 8.40 -0.73 -5.50
CA GLU A 106 7.60 -1.60 -6.32
C GLU A 106 7.82 -1.32 -7.82
N SER A 107 7.60 -0.09 -8.29
CA SER A 107 7.73 0.25 -9.71
C SER A 107 9.17 0.11 -10.23
N GLY A 108 10.17 0.41 -9.40
CA GLY A 108 11.58 0.31 -9.77
C GLY A 108 12.06 -1.12 -9.95
N PHE A 109 11.56 -2.06 -9.14
CA PHE A 109 12.02 -3.46 -9.14
C PHE A 109 11.03 -4.44 -9.80
N LEU A 110 9.76 -4.09 -9.95
CA LEU A 110 8.76 -4.99 -10.55
C LEU A 110 9.14 -5.43 -11.96
N ALA A 111 9.68 -4.54 -12.79
CA ALA A 111 10.11 -4.90 -14.14
C ALA A 111 11.22 -5.98 -14.15
N ILE A 112 12.12 -5.94 -13.16
CA ILE A 112 13.18 -6.94 -13.01
C ILE A 112 12.58 -8.26 -12.51
N LEU A 113 11.65 -8.23 -11.54
CA LEU A 113 10.93 -9.42 -11.07
C LEU A 113 10.18 -10.14 -12.20
N VAL A 114 9.53 -9.38 -13.10
CA VAL A 114 8.68 -9.96 -14.16
C VAL A 114 9.50 -10.41 -15.36
N PHE A 115 10.48 -9.61 -15.80
CA PHE A 115 11.17 -9.82 -17.07
C PHE A 115 12.67 -10.12 -16.93
N GLY A 116 13.21 -10.11 -15.70
CA GLY A 116 14.64 -10.17 -15.44
C GLY A 116 15.22 -11.58 -15.36
N TRP A 117 14.42 -12.64 -15.33
CA TRP A 117 14.90 -13.99 -15.01
C TRP A 117 16.12 -14.45 -15.83
N ASP A 118 16.07 -14.21 -17.15
CA ASP A 118 17.15 -14.58 -18.08
C ASP A 118 18.00 -13.37 -18.51
N LYS A 119 17.79 -12.19 -17.90
CA LYS A 119 18.45 -10.92 -18.27
C LYS A 119 19.38 -10.38 -17.18
N VAL A 120 19.18 -10.76 -15.93
CA VAL A 120 20.02 -10.33 -14.79
C VAL A 120 20.57 -11.54 -14.05
N SER A 121 21.58 -11.33 -13.21
CA SER A 121 22.08 -12.41 -12.35
C SER A 121 21.01 -12.85 -11.35
N SER A 122 21.03 -14.12 -10.92
CA SER A 122 20.06 -14.66 -9.96
C SER A 122 20.07 -13.92 -8.61
N LYS A 123 21.20 -13.30 -8.23
CA LYS A 123 21.27 -12.45 -7.03
C LYS A 123 20.53 -11.13 -7.20
N VAL A 124 20.62 -10.52 -8.38
CA VAL A 124 19.92 -9.27 -8.70
C VAL A 124 18.42 -9.52 -8.82
N HIS A 125 18.03 -10.64 -9.43
CA HIS A 125 16.62 -11.05 -9.48
C HIS A 125 16.08 -11.24 -8.06
N PHE A 126 16.78 -11.97 -7.19
CA PHE A 126 16.33 -12.17 -5.82
C PHE A 126 16.27 -10.88 -5.01
N PHE A 127 17.25 -9.98 -5.17
CA PHE A 127 17.21 -8.66 -4.56
C PHE A 127 15.95 -7.88 -5.00
N SER A 128 15.64 -7.93 -6.29
CA SER A 128 14.40 -7.35 -6.84
C SER A 128 13.15 -7.94 -6.19
N THR A 129 13.09 -9.27 -6.03
CA THR A 129 11.98 -9.96 -5.36
C THR A 129 11.79 -9.48 -3.93
N VAL A 130 12.88 -9.29 -3.18
CA VAL A 130 12.85 -8.73 -1.82
C VAL A 130 12.38 -7.28 -1.82
N MET A 131 12.89 -6.43 -2.72
CA MET A 131 12.50 -5.02 -2.80
C MET A 131 11.02 -4.85 -3.12
N VAL A 132 10.48 -5.65 -4.05
CA VAL A 132 9.05 -5.65 -4.37
C VAL A 132 8.22 -6.09 -3.16
N SER A 133 8.61 -7.18 -2.49
CA SER A 133 7.90 -7.65 -1.29
C SER A 133 7.92 -6.63 -0.16
N LEU A 134 9.06 -5.96 0.07
CA LEU A 134 9.18 -4.92 1.09
C LEU A 134 8.39 -3.67 0.72
N GLY A 135 8.39 -3.27 -0.56
CA GLY A 135 7.57 -2.18 -1.07
C GLY A 135 6.10 -2.38 -0.74
N SER A 136 5.55 -3.56 -1.02
CA SER A 136 4.15 -3.88 -0.71
C SER A 136 3.83 -3.84 0.79
N MET A 137 4.75 -4.30 1.64
CA MET A 137 4.59 -4.19 3.09
C MET A 137 4.65 -2.73 3.56
N MET A 138 5.52 -1.91 2.98
CA MET A 138 5.63 -0.49 3.33
C MET A 138 4.41 0.32 2.87
N SER A 139 3.78 -0.02 1.75
CA SER A 139 2.50 0.58 1.34
C SER A 139 1.43 0.31 2.40
N ALA A 140 1.30 -0.94 2.86
CA ALA A 140 0.38 -1.31 3.93
C ALA A 140 0.63 -0.50 5.22
N VAL A 141 1.90 -0.26 5.57
CA VAL A 141 2.23 0.54 6.76
C VAL A 141 1.62 1.94 6.69
N TRP A 142 1.88 2.67 5.61
CA TRP A 142 1.45 4.08 5.51
C TRP A 142 -0.07 4.22 5.38
N ILE A 143 -0.72 3.35 4.62
CA ILE A 143 -2.18 3.42 4.46
C ILE A 143 -2.91 3.01 5.74
N VAL A 144 -2.40 2.02 6.48
CA VAL A 144 -2.96 1.61 7.77
C VAL A 144 -2.72 2.68 8.83
N VAL A 145 -1.56 3.35 8.84
CA VAL A 145 -1.32 4.51 9.73
C VAL A 145 -2.34 5.61 9.46
N ALA A 146 -2.56 5.97 8.20
CA ALA A 146 -3.54 6.99 7.81
C ALA A 146 -4.96 6.60 8.25
N ASN A 147 -5.34 5.34 8.06
CA ASN A 147 -6.64 4.83 8.48
C ASN A 147 -6.78 4.70 10.01
N SER A 148 -5.70 4.37 10.71
CA SER A 148 -5.67 4.30 12.18
C SER A 148 -5.85 5.69 12.79
N TRP A 149 -5.23 6.71 12.18
CA TRP A 149 -5.39 8.08 12.61
C TRP A 149 -6.85 8.55 12.48
N GLN A 150 -7.58 8.13 11.45
CA GLN A 150 -9.02 8.43 11.34
C GLN A 150 -9.85 7.87 12.52
N GLN A 151 -9.38 6.80 13.17
CA GLN A 151 -10.06 6.15 14.29
C GLN A 151 -9.64 6.73 15.64
N THR A 152 -8.34 6.94 15.82
CA THR A 152 -7.76 7.49 17.06
C THR A 152 -6.81 8.64 16.71
N PRO A 153 -7.33 9.85 16.38
CA PRO A 153 -6.49 10.99 16.01
C PRO A 153 -5.53 11.39 17.14
N ALA A 154 -4.26 11.57 16.82
CA ALA A 154 -3.22 12.02 17.75
C ALA A 154 -2.18 12.88 17.01
N GLY A 155 -1.38 13.66 17.76
CA GLY A 155 -0.29 14.46 17.19
C GLY A 155 -0.74 15.60 16.27
N TYR A 156 -1.91 16.19 16.50
CA TYR A 156 -2.46 17.27 15.68
C TYR A 156 -3.10 18.37 16.51
N HIS A 157 -3.27 19.55 15.91
CA HIS A 157 -4.19 20.59 16.39
C HIS A 157 -5.17 20.98 15.27
N VAL A 158 -6.26 21.67 15.63
CA VAL A 158 -7.20 22.21 14.64
C VAL A 158 -7.00 23.71 14.53
N VAL A 159 -6.78 24.19 13.31
CA VAL A 159 -6.71 25.62 13.01
C VAL A 159 -7.84 26.03 12.08
N GLY A 160 -8.31 27.27 12.21
CA GLY A 160 -9.45 27.80 11.47
C GLY A 160 -10.81 27.45 12.09
N GLU A 161 -11.88 27.94 11.47
CA GLU A 161 -13.25 27.79 11.94
C GLU A 161 -14.20 27.38 10.80
N GLY A 162 -15.28 26.68 11.17
CA GLY A 162 -16.31 26.24 10.23
C GLY A 162 -15.76 25.38 9.09
N ILE A 163 -16.13 25.70 7.85
CA ILE A 163 -15.72 24.95 6.66
C ILE A 163 -14.22 25.09 6.32
N ASN A 164 -13.53 26.04 6.94
CA ASN A 164 -12.11 26.31 6.74
C ASN A 164 -11.23 25.70 7.84
N ALA A 165 -11.82 24.97 8.80
CA ALA A 165 -11.05 24.25 9.80
C ALA A 165 -10.17 23.18 9.12
N ARG A 166 -8.96 22.98 9.64
CA ARG A 166 -8.02 21.94 9.19
C ARG A 166 -7.23 21.38 10.36
N ALA A 167 -6.96 20.08 10.31
CA ALA A 167 -6.05 19.38 11.20
C ALA A 167 -4.63 19.53 10.66
N GLU A 168 -3.75 20.14 11.45
CA GLU A 168 -2.32 20.23 11.15
C GLU A 168 -1.52 19.36 12.13
N ILE A 169 -0.49 18.71 11.62
CA ILE A 169 0.40 17.84 12.41
C ILE A 169 1.23 18.72 13.34
N THR A 170 1.18 18.42 14.64
CA THR A 170 2.06 19.01 15.65
C THR A 170 3.18 18.06 16.06
N ASP A 171 2.93 16.75 15.97
CA ASP A 171 3.91 15.69 16.23
C ASP A 171 3.70 14.53 15.24
N PHE A 172 4.66 14.37 14.34
CA PHE A 172 4.64 13.33 13.31
C PHE A 172 4.66 11.91 13.91
N TRP A 173 5.43 11.68 14.97
CA TRP A 173 5.53 10.35 15.56
C TRP A 173 4.29 10.00 16.38
N ALA A 174 3.67 10.97 17.04
CA ALA A 174 2.37 10.77 17.68
C ALA A 174 1.25 10.52 16.66
N MET A 175 1.32 11.11 15.47
CA MET A 175 0.41 10.82 14.36
C MET A 175 0.61 9.39 13.83
N VAL A 176 1.86 8.99 13.58
CA VAL A 176 2.22 7.65 13.07
C VAL A 176 1.88 6.56 14.08
N PHE A 177 2.30 6.72 15.34
CA PHE A 177 2.06 5.80 16.44
C PHE A 177 0.85 6.23 17.28
N ASN A 178 -0.24 6.60 16.61
CA ASN A 178 -1.50 6.87 17.29
C ASN A 178 -2.01 5.59 18.01
N PRO A 179 -2.92 5.72 18.99
CA PRO A 179 -3.28 4.62 19.91
C PRO A 179 -3.68 3.30 19.25
N SER A 180 -4.24 3.34 18.03
CA SER A 180 -4.66 2.13 17.31
C SER A 180 -3.71 1.66 16.21
N SER A 181 -2.66 2.42 15.87
CA SER A 181 -1.77 2.09 14.74
C SER A 181 -1.10 0.73 14.85
N VAL A 182 -0.46 0.43 15.99
CA VAL A 182 0.34 -0.82 16.13
C VAL A 182 -0.56 -2.05 16.06
N ASP A 183 -1.70 -2.02 16.75
CA ASP A 183 -2.65 -3.12 16.75
C ASP A 183 -3.18 -3.38 15.34
N ARG A 184 -3.58 -2.32 14.63
CA ARG A 184 -4.11 -2.42 13.26
C ARG A 184 -3.04 -2.89 12.27
N LEU A 185 -1.81 -2.38 12.37
CA LEU A 185 -0.67 -2.82 11.55
C LEU A 185 -0.29 -4.28 11.77
N SER A 186 -0.37 -4.77 13.00
CA SER A 186 -0.04 -6.16 13.32
C SER A 186 -1.10 -7.16 12.86
N HIS A 187 -2.35 -6.69 12.77
CA HIS A 187 -3.50 -7.50 12.41
C HIS A 187 -3.75 -7.54 10.89
N THR A 188 -3.62 -6.40 10.22
CA THR A 188 -3.88 -6.22 8.79
C THR A 188 -2.80 -6.84 7.90
#